data_AF-A0A4Y9FDZ5-F1
#
_entry.id   AF-A0A4Y9FDZ5-F1
#
_cell.length_a   1.000
_cell.length_b   1.000
_cell.length_c   1.000
_cell.angle_alpha   90.00
_cell.angle_beta   90.00
_cell.angle_gamma   90.00
#
_symmetry.space_group_name_H-M   'P 1'
#
loop_
_entity.id
_entity.type
_entity.pdbx_description
1 polymer ?
#
loop_
_entity_poly.entity_id
_entity_poly.type
_entity_poly.pdbx_seq_one_letter_code
_entity_poly.pdbx_strand_id
1 'polypeptide(L)'
;EIVTFTIAHEKDYQAAIEKFGVSYQQVYSWVRKFEESGSQGLIDRRGKGLDSKPNLTEAEELQLKIKQLEERNRYLEMENGLLKK
;
A
#
# COMPACT_ATOMS: atom_id res chain seq x y z
N GLU A 1 11.15 -0.84 12.96
CA GLU A 1 12.41 -0.42 13.64
C GLU A 1 12.37 1.05 14.06
N ILE A 2 12.32 2.02 13.13
CA ILE A 2 12.32 3.47 13.47
C ILE A 2 11.14 3.83 14.39
N VAL A 3 9.91 3.49 14.01
CA VAL A 3 8.71 3.81 14.81
C VAL A 3 8.72 3.14 16.19
N THR A 4 9.11 1.88 16.25
CA THR A 4 9.22 1.13 17.50
C THR A 4 10.27 1.77 18.43
N PHE A 5 11.41 2.19 17.88
CA PHE A 5 12.44 2.94 18.60
C PHE A 5 11.90 4.27 19.13
N THR A 6 11.22 5.05 18.27
CA THR A 6 10.66 6.36 18.65
C THR A 6 9.61 6.24 19.75
N ILE A 7 8.71 5.25 19.68
CA ILE A 7 7.72 5.01 20.73
C ILE A 7 8.38 4.56 22.03
N ALA A 8 9.40 3.70 21.97
CA ALA A 8 10.15 3.26 23.14
C ALA A 8 10.94 4.39 23.83
N HIS A 9 11.29 5.45 23.09
CA HIS A 9 11.93 6.66 23.62
C HIS A 9 10.92 7.79 23.85
N GLU A 10 9.69 7.45 24.24
CA GLU A 10 8.64 8.42 24.61
C GLU A 10 8.34 9.48 23.51
N LYS A 11 8.39 9.05 22.25
CA LYS A 11 8.25 9.91 21.06
C LYS A 11 9.35 10.96 20.92
N ASP A 12 10.57 10.64 21.35
CA ASP A 12 11.74 11.45 21.04
C ASP A 12 12.09 11.35 19.54
N TYR A 13 11.54 12.30 18.79
CA TYR A 13 11.77 12.41 17.35
C TYR A 13 13.20 12.85 17.02
N GLN A 14 13.85 13.62 17.90
CA GLN A 14 15.23 14.08 17.67
C GLN A 14 16.21 12.90 17.75
N ALA A 15 16.08 12.08 18.80
CA ALA A 15 16.89 10.87 18.93
C ALA A 15 16.69 9.91 17.74
N ALA A 16 15.49 9.83 17.18
CA ALA A 16 15.21 9.02 16.00
C ALA A 16 15.82 9.60 14.71
N ILE A 17 15.81 10.93 14.55
CA ILE A 17 16.45 11.62 13.42
C ILE A 17 17.95 11.38 13.45
N GLU A 18 18.61 11.58 14.59
CA GLU A 18 20.06 11.41 14.74
C GLU A 18 20.49 9.96 14.54
N LYS A 19 19.73 9.00 15.10
CA LYS A 19 20.06 7.57 15.03
C LYS A 19 19.90 6.99 13.63
N PHE A 20 18.87 7.40 12.89
CA PHE A 20 18.52 6.79 11.60
C PHE A 20 18.76 7.69 10.38
N GLY A 21 19.18 8.95 10.59
CA GLY A 21 19.48 9.89 9.50
C GLY A 21 18.25 10.25 8.64
N VAL A 22 17.05 10.19 9.22
CA VAL A 22 15.77 10.46 8.53
C VAL A 22 15.21 11.81 8.95
N SER A 23 14.36 12.42 8.12
CA SER A 23 13.76 13.71 8.47
C SER A 23 12.67 13.58 9.53
N TYR A 24 12.47 14.64 10.33
CA TYR A 24 11.40 14.73 11.32
C TYR A 24 10.02 14.37 10.74
N GLN A 25 9.70 14.89 9.55
CA GLN A 25 8.40 14.64 8.92
C GLN A 25 8.17 13.17 8.56
N GLN A 26 9.24 12.44 8.20
CA GLN A 26 9.14 11.01 7.92
C GLN A 26 8.85 10.23 9.20
N VAL A 27 9.60 10.48 10.28
CA VAL A 27 9.40 9.82 11.58
C VAL A 27 8.00 10.11 12.11
N TYR A 28 7.58 11.37 12.09
CA TYR A 28 6.25 11.78 12.53
C TYR A 28 5.13 11.08 11.73
N SER A 29 5.24 11.06 10.38
CA SER A 29 4.25 10.40 9.54
C SER A 29 4.16 8.89 9.82
N TRP A 30 5.29 8.23 10.03
CA TRP A 30 5.32 6.80 10.34
C TRP A 30 4.75 6.50 11.73
N VAL A 31 5.13 7.26 12.76
CA VAL A 31 4.58 7.08 14.12
C VAL A 31 3.06 7.25 14.10
N ARG A 32 2.56 8.30 13.44
CA ARG A 32 1.11 8.54 13.31
C ARG A 32 0.39 7.38 12.62
N LYS A 33 0.89 6.91 11.47
CA LYS A 33 0.28 5.78 10.74
C LYS A 33 0.31 4.48 11.55
N PHE A 34 1.33 4.30 12.37
CA PHE A 34 1.44 3.15 13.26
C PHE A 34 0.46 3.23 14.44
N GLU A 35 0.22 4.41 15.00
CA GLU A 35 -0.81 4.60 16.03
C GLU A 35 -2.23 4.38 15.47
N GLU A 36 -2.46 4.78 14.21
CA GLU A 36 -3.76 4.65 13.55
C GLU A 36 -4.07 3.23 13.05
N SER A 37 -3.07 2.47 12.57
CA SER A 37 -3.30 1.18 11.89
C SER A 37 -2.24 0.13 12.20
N GLY A 38 -1.43 0.33 13.24
CA GLY A 38 -0.35 -0.58 13.61
C GLY A 38 0.68 -0.74 12.49
N SER A 39 1.33 -1.90 12.45
CA SER A 39 2.31 -2.24 11.42
C SER A 39 1.75 -2.18 9.99
N GLN A 40 0.44 -2.37 9.80
CA GLN A 40 -0.22 -2.29 8.50
C GLN A 40 -0.22 -0.87 7.90
N GLY A 41 -0.20 0.16 8.76
CA GLY A 41 -0.11 1.56 8.34
C GLY A 41 1.26 1.95 7.75
N LEU A 42 2.31 1.15 8.00
CA LEU A 42 3.68 1.41 7.55
C LEU A 42 4.04 0.76 6.23
N ILE A 43 3.15 -0.06 5.67
CA ILE A 43 3.36 -0.73 4.38
C ILE A 43 3.42 0.33 3.27
N ASP A 44 4.56 0.43 2.56
CA ASP A 44 4.70 1.33 1.42
C ASP A 44 3.85 0.83 0.24
N ARG A 45 2.96 1.70 -0.25
CA ARG A 45 2.01 1.42 -1.34
C ARG A 45 2.21 2.35 -2.54
N ARG A 46 3.28 3.14 -2.56
CA ARG A 46 3.58 4.01 -3.69
C ARG A 46 3.93 3.15 -4.91
N GLY A 47 3.32 3.46 -6.06
CA GLY A 47 3.56 2.76 -7.33
C GLY A 47 2.82 1.43 -7.53
N LYS A 48 1.99 0.99 -6.58
CA LYS A 48 1.07 -0.13 -6.77
C LYS A 48 -0.35 0.40 -6.93
N GLY A 49 -1.07 -0.07 -7.95
CA GLY A 49 -2.43 0.34 -8.23
C GLY A 49 -3.39 0.00 -7.09
N LEU A 50 -4.67 0.34 -7.29
CA LEU A 50 -5.79 0.10 -6.37
C LEU A 50 -5.84 -1.33 -5.77
N ASP A 51 -5.19 -2.28 -6.43
CA ASP A 51 -4.83 -3.65 -6.04
C ASP A 51 -4.12 -3.81 -4.69
N SER A 52 -3.62 -2.73 -4.06
CA SER A 52 -2.93 -2.78 -2.76
C SER A 52 -3.76 -2.27 -1.57
N LYS A 53 -5.10 -2.40 -1.63
CA LYS A 53 -5.97 -2.11 -0.47
C LYS A 53 -6.33 -3.42 0.28
N PRO A 54 -6.01 -3.57 1.58
CA PRO A 54 -6.46 -4.70 2.40
C PRO A 54 -7.88 -4.52 2.96
N ASN A 55 -8.55 -3.40 2.68
CA ASN A 55 -9.95 -3.14 3.05
C ASN A 55 -10.71 -2.72 1.79
N LEU A 56 -10.85 -3.62 0.81
CA LEU A 56 -11.87 -3.47 -0.22
C LEU A 56 -13.19 -3.90 0.39
N THR A 57 -14.22 -3.06 0.26
CA THR A 57 -15.59 -3.53 0.50
C THR A 57 -15.93 -4.60 -0.55
N GLU A 58 -16.85 -5.52 -0.24
CA GLU A 58 -17.24 -6.61 -1.16
C GLU A 58 -17.63 -6.10 -2.56
N ALA A 59 -18.25 -4.92 -2.63
CA ALA A 59 -18.58 -4.25 -3.88
C ALA A 59 -17.33 -3.80 -4.67
N GLU A 60 -16.30 -3.28 -4.00
CA GLU A 60 -15.05 -2.86 -4.65
C GLU A 60 -14.21 -4.06 -5.11
N GLU A 61 -14.24 -5.17 -4.36
CA GLU A 61 -13.62 -6.44 -4.79
C GLU A 61 -14.31 -7.00 -6.04
N LEU A 62 -15.65 -7.03 -6.04
CA LEU A 62 -16.44 -7.48 -7.19
C LEU A 62 -16.19 -6.60 -8.43
N GLN A 63 -16.10 -5.29 -8.27
CA GLN A 63 -15.77 -4.38 -9.38
C GLN A 63 -14.36 -4.63 -9.92
N LEU A 64 -13.39 -4.87 -9.04
CA LEU A 64 -12.03 -5.23 -9.45
C LEU A 64 -12.02 -6.55 -10.23
N LYS A 65 -12.79 -7.53 -9.77
CA LYS A 65 -12.91 -8.83 -10.43
C LYS A 65 -13.56 -8.73 -11.80
N ILE A 66 -14.64 -7.94 -11.94
CA ILE A 66 -15.29 -7.66 -13.21
C ILE A 66 -14.30 -7.04 -14.20
N LYS A 67 -13.55 -6.02 -13.76
CA LYS A 67 -12.56 -5.35 -14.61
C LYS A 67 -11.46 -6.31 -15.10
N GLN A 68 -10.94 -7.17 -14.22
CA GLN A 68 -9.95 -8.18 -14.58
C GLN A 68 -10.50 -9.20 -15.58
N LEU A 69 -11.75 -9.64 -15.40
CA LEU A 69 -12.41 -10.58 -16.31
C LEU A 69 -12.66 -9.95 -17.68
N GLU A 70 -13.04 -8.67 -17.74
CA GLU A 70 -13.22 -7.92 -18.99
C GLU A 70 -11.92 -7.77 -19.76
N GLU A 71 -10.81 -7.42 -19.10
CA GLU A 71 -9.50 -7.34 -19.76
C GLU A 71 -9.07 -8.71 -20.28
N ARG A 72 -9.29 -9.77 -19.50
CA ARG A 72 -9.00 -11.14 -19.94
C ARG A 72 -9.84 -11.54 -21.13
N ASN A 73 -11.12 -11.19 -21.16
CA ASN A 73 -12.01 -11.46 -22.28
C ASN A 73 -11.56 -10.71 -23.53
N ARG A 74 -11.23 -9.42 -23.42
CA ARG A 74 -10.70 -8.63 -24.55
C ARG A 74 -9.44 -9.24 -25.14
N TYR A 75 -8.53 -9.70 -24.28
CA TYR A 75 -7.32 -10.38 -24.73
C TYR A 75 -7.65 -11.69 -25.49
N LEU A 76 -8.55 -12.52 -24.94
CA LEU A 76 -8.97 -13.77 -25.57
C LEU A 76 -9.78 -13.57 -26.86
N GLU A 77 -10.56 -12.49 -26.95
CA GLU A 77 -11.28 -12.11 -28.17
C GLU A 77 -10.32 -11.66 -29.27
N MET A 78 -9.28 -10.89 -28.93
CA MET A 78 -8.21 -10.55 -29.86
C MET A 78 -7.46 -11.80 -30.32
N GLU A 79 -7.09 -12.69 -29.39
CA GLU A 79 -6.41 -13.95 -29.70
C GLU A 79 -7.25 -14.85 -30.62
N ASN A 80 -8.54 -15.03 -30.31
CA ASN A 80 -9.46 -15.78 -31.19
C ASN A 80 -9.69 -15.10 -32.53
N GLY A 81 -9.78 -13.76 -32.57
CA GLY A 81 -9.92 -13.00 -33.81
C GLY A 81 -8.71 -13.14 -34.73
N LEU A 82 -7.51 -13.26 -34.15
CA LEU A 82 -6.27 -13.53 -34.87
C LEU A 82 -6.18 -14.98 -35.37
N LEU A 83 -6.70 -15.94 -34.61
CA LEU A 83 -6.70 -17.37 -34.95
C LEU A 83 -7.80 -17.80 -35.93
N LYS A 84 -8.85 -16.97 -36.11
CA LYS A 84 -9.95 -17.21 -37.06
C LYS A 84 -9.70 -16.64 -38.46
N LYS A 85 -8.49 -16.17 -38.75
CA LYS A 85 -8.08 -15.58 -40.04
C LYS A 85 -7.08 -16.49 -40.73
#